data_AF-B9EAR6-F1
#
_entry.id   AF-B9EAR6-F1
#
_cell.length_a   1.000
_cell.length_b   1.000
_cell.length_c   1.000
_cell.angle_alpha   90.00
_cell.angle_beta   90.00
_cell.angle_gamma   90.00
#
_symmetry.space_group_name_H-M   'P 1'
#
loop_
_entity.id
_entity.type
_entity.pdbx_description
1 polymer ?
#
loop_
_entity_poly.entity_id
_entity_poly.type
_entity_poly.pdbx_seq_one_letter_code
_entity_poly.pdbx_strand_id
1 'polypeptide(L)'
;MTGRVKPVPSIIEKANTRGIAFDKLSEEMYDIAGLRLMCQFVDDIDVVVNMLKARSDFEVVEERDYIKDTKESGYRSYHVIIKYPIETLSGQKFILAEIQIRTLAMNFWATIEHTLRYKYSGDYPPEIRTRLERAAEAAFLLDEEMSEIREEIQEAQKYYSEQRSEKR
;
A
#
# COMPACT_ATOMS: atom_id res chain seq x y z
N MET A 1 2.71 4.60 10.37
CA MET A 1 3.65 4.31 9.27
C MET A 1 4.62 3.23 9.70
N THR A 2 4.96 2.29 8.82
CA THR A 2 6.06 1.34 9.03
C THR A 2 7.00 1.35 7.82
N GLY A 3 8.25 0.94 7.99
CA GLY A 3 9.23 0.85 6.92
C GLY A 3 10.13 -0.35 7.15
N ARG A 4 10.60 -0.96 6.05
CA ARG A 4 11.57 -2.06 6.12
C ARG A 4 12.51 -2.02 4.92
N VAL A 5 13.74 -2.47 5.14
CA VAL A 5 14.63 -2.90 4.07
C VAL A 5 14.42 -4.39 3.86
N LYS A 6 14.36 -4.80 2.60
CA LYS A 6 14.15 -6.20 2.26
C LYS A 6 15.34 -7.07 2.71
N PRO A 7 15.10 -8.25 3.30
CA PRO A 7 16.18 -9.17 3.65
C PRO A 7 16.98 -9.61 2.42
N VAL A 8 18.30 -9.74 2.57
CA VAL A 8 19.21 -10.18 1.50
C VAL A 8 18.75 -11.48 0.81
N PRO A 9 18.29 -12.53 1.51
CA PRO A 9 17.80 -13.74 0.84
C PRO A 9 16.63 -13.46 -0.11
N SER A 10 15.69 -12.62 0.30
CA SER A 10 14.53 -12.25 -0.53
C SER A 10 14.88 -11.29 -1.67
N ILE A 11 15.99 -10.55 -1.57
CA ILE A 11 16.53 -9.76 -2.68
C ILE A 11 17.11 -10.71 -3.74
N ILE A 12 17.96 -11.66 -3.32
CA ILE A 12 18.57 -12.66 -4.22
C ILE A 12 17.51 -13.48 -4.94
N GLU A 13 16.52 -14.01 -4.20
CA GLU A 13 15.41 -14.78 -4.77
C GLU A 13 14.68 -13.98 -5.86
N LYS A 14 14.32 -12.73 -5.56
CA LYS A 14 13.56 -11.89 -6.49
C LYS A 14 14.38 -11.40 -7.67
N ALA A 15 15.69 -11.17 -7.49
CA ALA A 15 16.62 -10.85 -8.56
C ALA A 15 16.68 -12.01 -9.56
N ASN A 16 16.82 -13.24 -9.06
CA ASN A 16 16.83 -14.44 -9.88
C ASN A 16 15.49 -14.65 -10.61
N THR A 17 14.35 -14.51 -9.92
CA THR A 17 13.02 -14.66 -10.55
C THR A 17 12.77 -13.63 -11.65
N ARG A 18 13.29 -12.41 -11.50
CA ARG A 18 13.11 -11.30 -12.46
C ARG A 18 14.22 -11.18 -13.49
N GLY A 19 15.28 -11.97 -13.39
CA GLY A 19 16.47 -11.86 -14.25
C GLY A 19 17.26 -10.57 -14.08
N ILE A 20 17.22 -9.96 -12.89
CA ILE A 20 17.93 -8.71 -12.60
C ILE A 20 19.37 -9.04 -12.21
N ALA A 21 20.34 -8.42 -12.89
CA ALA A 21 21.75 -8.56 -12.57
C ALA A 21 22.09 -7.85 -11.24
N PHE A 22 23.02 -8.41 -10.46
CA PHE A 22 23.35 -7.92 -9.12
C PHE A 22 23.88 -6.47 -9.10
N ASP A 23 24.59 -6.07 -10.14
CA ASP A 23 25.11 -4.72 -10.37
C ASP A 23 24.01 -3.69 -10.69
N LYS A 24 22.84 -4.14 -11.15
CA LYS A 24 21.69 -3.29 -11.49
C LYS A 24 20.58 -3.26 -10.44
N LEU A 25 20.80 -3.88 -9.28
CA LEU A 25 19.77 -3.98 -8.24
C LEU A 25 19.21 -2.63 -7.81
N SER A 26 20.08 -1.62 -7.65
CA SER A 26 19.66 -0.27 -7.24
C SER A 26 18.80 0.45 -8.27
N GLU A 27 18.91 0.06 -9.55
CA GLU A 27 18.24 0.71 -10.67
C GLU A 27 16.96 -0.01 -11.09
N GLU A 28 16.93 -1.34 -10.99
CA GLU A 28 15.81 -2.16 -11.48
C GLU A 28 14.90 -2.71 -10.38
N MET A 29 15.39 -2.82 -9.13
CA MET A 29 14.60 -3.39 -8.02
C MET A 29 13.98 -2.31 -7.13
N TYR A 30 12.72 -2.00 -7.41
CA TYR A 30 11.97 -0.96 -6.70
C TYR A 30 11.57 -1.29 -5.25
N ASP A 31 11.54 -2.57 -4.85
CA ASP A 31 11.05 -2.99 -3.52
C ASP A 31 12.18 -3.38 -2.54
N ILE A 32 13.38 -2.84 -2.71
CA ILE A 32 14.46 -2.98 -1.72
C ILE A 32 14.13 -2.15 -0.46
N ALA A 33 13.76 -0.89 -0.66
CA ALA A 33 13.22 -0.02 0.38
C ALA A 33 11.69 -0.02 0.28
N GLY A 34 11.01 -0.47 1.33
CA GLY A 34 9.55 -0.55 1.36
C GLY A 34 8.98 0.26 2.52
N LEU A 35 8.06 1.17 2.23
CA LEU A 35 7.26 1.89 3.23
C LEU A 35 5.81 1.41 3.19
N ARG A 36 5.16 1.42 4.35
CA ARG A 36 3.73 1.17 4.48
C ARG A 36 3.05 2.32 5.21
N LEU A 37 2.07 2.90 4.55
CA LEU A 37 1.16 3.89 5.09
C LEU A 37 -0.19 3.21 5.32
N MET A 38 -0.71 3.33 6.55
CA MET A 38 -2.01 2.80 6.91
C MET A 38 -2.96 3.97 7.08
N CYS A 39 -4.02 3.97 6.29
CA CYS A 39 -5.13 4.89 6.36
C CYS A 39 -6.28 4.25 7.15
N GLN A 40 -7.17 5.07 7.70
CA GLN A 40 -8.38 4.56 8.35
C GLN A 40 -9.43 4.20 7.31
N PHE A 41 -9.58 5.05 6.28
CA PHE A 41 -10.59 4.91 5.23
C PHE A 41 -9.95 4.74 3.86
N VAL A 42 -10.74 4.29 2.89
CA VAL A 42 -10.31 4.16 1.49
C VAL A 42 -10.06 5.52 0.87
N ASP A 43 -10.91 6.52 1.12
CA ASP A 43 -10.77 7.87 0.54
C ASP A 43 -9.48 8.59 0.97
N ASP A 44 -9.01 8.30 2.18
CA ASP A 44 -7.76 8.87 2.69
C ASP A 44 -6.55 8.40 1.86
N ILE A 45 -6.67 7.29 1.14
CA ILE A 45 -5.61 6.79 0.26
C ILE A 45 -5.38 7.79 -0.87
N ASP A 46 -6.42 8.27 -1.54
CA ASP A 46 -6.30 9.27 -2.60
C ASP A 46 -5.73 10.58 -2.09
N VAL A 47 -6.12 11.00 -0.87
CA VAL A 47 -5.54 12.19 -0.21
C VAL A 47 -4.03 12.01 -0.02
N VAL A 48 -3.60 10.87 0.53
CA VAL A 48 -2.18 10.58 0.75
C VAL A 48 -1.41 10.49 -0.57
N VAL A 49 -1.98 9.84 -1.59
CA VAL A 49 -1.38 9.76 -2.93
C VAL A 49 -1.16 11.16 -3.51
N ASN A 50 -2.17 12.04 -3.45
CA ASN A 50 -2.05 13.41 -3.91
C ASN A 50 -1.00 14.21 -3.12
N MET A 51 -0.92 14.00 -1.80
CA MET A 51 0.13 14.59 -0.98
C MET A 51 1.52 14.11 -1.39
N LEU A 52 1.70 12.82 -1.70
CA LEU A 52 2.99 12.28 -2.16
C LEU A 52 3.38 12.87 -3.52
N LYS A 53 2.44 13.05 -4.45
CA LYS A 53 2.68 13.67 -5.75
C LYS A 53 3.07 15.14 -5.68
N ALA A 54 2.54 15.86 -4.70
CA ALA A 54 2.83 17.29 -4.51
C ALA A 54 4.22 17.55 -3.90
N ARG A 55 4.94 16.50 -3.48
CA ARG A 55 6.26 16.65 -2.87
C ARG A 55 7.34 16.90 -3.91
N SER A 56 8.37 17.64 -3.50
CA SER A 56 9.52 18.00 -4.33
C SER A 56 10.82 17.31 -3.92
N ASP A 57 10.81 16.52 -2.86
CA ASP A 57 12.01 15.81 -2.35
C ASP A 57 12.22 14.45 -3.01
N PHE A 58 11.30 13.97 -3.84
CA PHE A 58 11.44 12.77 -4.66
C PHE A 58 10.57 12.86 -5.92
N GLU A 59 10.79 11.93 -6.84
CA GLU A 59 10.01 11.79 -8.06
C GLU A 59 9.12 10.54 -7.96
N VAL A 60 7.85 10.65 -8.34
CA VAL A 60 6.96 9.50 -8.50
C VAL A 60 7.22 8.88 -9.88
N VAL A 61 7.72 7.65 -9.90
CA VAL A 61 8.10 6.94 -11.13
C VAL A 61 6.93 6.14 -11.70
N GLU A 62 6.18 5.48 -10.84
CA GLU A 62 5.08 4.60 -11.24
C GLU A 62 4.03 4.48 -10.14
N GLU A 63 2.77 4.33 -10.53
CA GLU A 63 1.64 4.12 -9.62
C GLU A 63 0.86 2.88 -10.06
N ARG A 64 0.44 2.08 -9.09
CA ARG A 64 -0.40 0.89 -9.33
C ARG A 64 -1.54 0.88 -8.33
N ASP A 65 -2.75 1.00 -8.86
CA ASP A 65 -3.98 1.02 -8.08
C ASP A 65 -4.63 -0.37 -8.08
N TYR A 66 -4.24 -1.21 -7.12
CA TYR A 66 -4.90 -2.51 -6.92
C TYR A 66 -6.18 -2.41 -6.10
N ILE A 67 -6.66 -1.20 -5.77
CA ILE A 67 -7.95 -1.01 -5.14
C ILE A 67 -9.02 -1.00 -6.23
N LYS A 68 -8.78 -0.26 -7.32
CA LYS A 68 -9.63 -0.28 -8.53
C LYS A 68 -9.43 -1.57 -9.33
N ASP A 69 -8.17 -1.91 -9.63
CA ASP A 69 -7.82 -3.12 -10.39
C ASP A 69 -7.50 -4.28 -9.43
N THR A 70 -8.55 -4.75 -8.74
CA THR A 70 -8.42 -5.82 -7.74
C THR A 70 -7.96 -7.12 -8.40
N LYS A 71 -6.96 -7.79 -7.82
CA LYS A 71 -6.51 -9.11 -8.33
C LYS A 71 -7.56 -10.17 -8.05
N GLU A 72 -7.58 -11.24 -8.85
CA GLU A 72 -8.45 -12.42 -8.64
C GLU A 72 -8.35 -12.99 -7.22
N SER A 73 -7.20 -12.86 -6.57
CA SER A 73 -6.99 -13.30 -5.18
C SER A 73 -7.73 -12.46 -4.13
N GLY A 74 -8.35 -11.34 -4.50
CA GLY A 74 -8.92 -10.35 -3.58
C GLY A 74 -7.89 -9.35 -3.01
N TYR A 75 -6.69 -9.30 -3.57
CA TYR A 75 -5.63 -8.41 -3.10
C TYR A 75 -5.92 -6.96 -3.45
N ARG A 76 -5.91 -6.09 -2.43
CA ARG A 76 -6.13 -4.64 -2.54
C ARG A 76 -5.02 -3.85 -1.86
N SER A 77 -4.49 -2.84 -2.55
CA SER A 77 -3.45 -1.93 -2.07
C SER A 77 -3.15 -0.86 -3.12
N TYR A 78 -2.80 0.35 -2.71
CA TYR A 78 -2.23 1.34 -3.62
C TYR A 78 -0.70 1.32 -3.53
N HIS A 79 0.01 1.21 -4.65
CA HIS A 79 1.47 1.19 -4.68
C HIS A 79 1.98 2.41 -5.43
N VAL A 80 2.91 3.14 -4.81
CA VAL A 80 3.62 4.25 -5.42
C VAL A 80 5.11 3.92 -5.41
N ILE A 81 5.72 3.84 -6.59
CA ILE A 81 7.16 3.67 -6.73
C ILE A 81 7.77 5.07 -6.87
N ILE A 82 8.68 5.40 -5.96
CA ILE A 82 9.37 6.68 -5.93
C ILE A 82 10.86 6.52 -6.19
N LYS A 83 11.47 7.54 -6.77
CA LYS A 83 12.91 7.71 -6.90
C LYS A 83 13.36 8.80 -5.93
N TYR A 84 14.07 8.39 -4.89
CA TYR A 84 14.47 9.24 -3.78
C TYR A 84 15.98 9.55 -3.85
N PRO A 85 16.40 10.84 -3.88
CA PRO A 85 17.80 11.23 -3.77
C PRO A 85 18.30 11.07 -2.33
N ILE A 86 19.33 10.26 -2.13
CA ILE A 86 20.07 10.15 -0.86
C ILE A 86 21.46 10.77 -1.00
N GLU A 87 21.85 11.57 -0.01
CA GLU A 87 23.22 12.09 0.08
C GLU A 87 24.13 11.05 0.74
N THR A 88 25.23 10.71 0.07
CA THR A 88 26.24 9.77 0.59
C THR A 88 27.61 10.43 0.62
N LEU A 89 28.57 9.83 1.33
CA LEU A 89 29.96 10.30 1.33
C LEU A 89 30.59 10.33 -0.08
N SER A 90 30.07 9.50 -0.99
CA SER A 90 30.48 9.43 -2.40
C SER A 90 29.69 10.35 -3.33
N GLY A 91 28.86 11.25 -2.79
CA GLY A 91 27.95 12.13 -3.52
C GLY A 91 26.50 11.65 -3.49
N GLN A 92 25.64 12.36 -4.21
CA GLN A 92 24.21 12.06 -4.30
C GLN A 92 23.99 10.76 -5.09
N LYS A 93 23.13 9.87 -4.57
CA LYS A 93 22.68 8.66 -5.24
C LYS A 93 21.17 8.60 -5.25
N PHE A 94 20.60 8.06 -6.31
CA PHE A 94 19.15 7.80 -6.37
C PHE A 94 18.87 6.35 -6.02
N ILE A 95 17.83 6.14 -5.22
CA ILE A 95 17.31 4.81 -4.92
C ILE A 95 15.83 4.74 -5.27
N LEU A 96 15.37 3.56 -5.64
CA LEU A 96 13.95 3.28 -5.76
C LEU A 96 13.39 2.80 -4.42
N ALA A 97 12.21 3.29 -4.08
CA ALA A 97 11.45 2.82 -2.93
C ALA A 97 9.99 2.60 -3.31
N GLU A 98 9.38 1.57 -2.73
CA GLU A 98 7.97 1.25 -2.88
C GLU A 98 7.19 1.73 -1.65
N ILE A 99 6.21 2.60 -1.85
CA ILE A 99 5.27 3.03 -0.82
C ILE A 99 3.95 2.30 -1.04
N GLN A 100 3.55 1.48 -0.07
CA GLN A 100 2.27 0.79 -0.07
C GLN A 100 1.30 1.53 0.84
N ILE A 101 0.16 1.94 0.31
CA ILE A 101 -0.90 2.63 1.06
C ILE A 101 -2.10 1.69 1.15
N ARG A 102 -2.60 1.47 2.36
CA ARG A 102 -3.65 0.49 2.67
C ARG A 102 -4.54 0.96 3.80
N THR A 103 -5.77 0.46 3.85
CA THR A 103 -6.57 0.48 5.09
C THR A 103 -6.02 -0.53 6.11
N LEU A 104 -6.54 -0.49 7.33
CA LEU A 104 -6.25 -1.50 8.34
C LEU A 104 -6.72 -2.90 7.90
N ALA A 105 -7.91 -3.00 7.29
CA ALA A 105 -8.48 -4.27 6.83
C ALA A 105 -7.66 -4.87 5.67
N MET A 106 -7.30 -4.06 4.67
CA MET A 106 -6.40 -4.46 3.57
C MET A 106 -5.04 -4.94 4.10
N ASN A 107 -4.47 -4.22 5.06
CA ASN A 107 -3.17 -4.59 5.65
C ASN A 107 -3.26 -5.92 6.41
N PHE A 108 -4.34 -6.13 7.17
CA PHE A 108 -4.57 -7.36 7.92
C PHE A 108 -4.66 -8.56 6.96
N TRP A 109 -5.53 -8.47 5.96
CA TRP A 109 -5.72 -9.53 4.96
C TRP A 109 -4.42 -9.85 4.22
N ALA A 110 -3.75 -8.83 3.68
CA ALA A 110 -2.52 -9.01 2.89
C ALA A 110 -1.35 -9.59 3.70
N THR A 111 -1.33 -9.34 5.02
CA THR A 111 -0.30 -9.92 5.89
C THR A 111 -0.54 -11.42 6.10
N ILE A 112 -1.80 -11.84 6.23
CA ILE A 112 -2.15 -13.26 6.35
C ILE A 112 -1.90 -14.00 5.04
N GLU A 113 -2.35 -13.44 3.90
CA GLU A 113 -2.11 -14.02 2.57
C GLU A 113 -0.61 -14.22 2.33
N HIS A 114 0.20 -13.19 2.57
CA HIS A 114 1.65 -13.29 2.38
C HIS A 114 2.29 -14.36 3.26
N THR A 115 1.85 -14.48 4.51
CA THR A 115 2.36 -15.49 5.46
C THR A 115 2.02 -16.90 4.99
N LEU A 116 0.80 -17.12 4.52
CA LEU A 116 0.36 -18.40 3.96
C LEU A 116 1.10 -18.72 2.67
N ARG A 117 1.19 -17.75 1.75
CA ARG A 117 1.91 -17.91 0.48
C ARG A 117 3.35 -18.33 0.71
N TYR A 118 4.04 -17.72 1.68
CA TYR A 118 5.40 -18.10 2.04
C TYR A 118 5.47 -19.52 2.60
N LYS A 119 4.58 -19.88 3.54
CA LYS A 119 4.55 -21.21 4.18
C LYS A 119 4.28 -22.35 3.17
N TYR A 120 3.43 -22.10 2.18
CA TYR A 120 3.02 -23.07 1.17
C TYR A 120 3.79 -22.93 -0.15
N SER A 121 4.86 -22.11 -0.21
CA SER A 121 5.63 -21.84 -1.43
C SER A 121 4.76 -21.42 -2.64
N GLY A 122 3.63 -20.76 -2.37
CA GLY A 122 2.67 -20.33 -3.39
C GLY A 122 1.57 -21.33 -3.76
N ASP A 123 1.62 -22.58 -3.30
CA ASP A 123 0.66 -23.63 -3.63
C ASP A 123 -0.08 -24.12 -2.38
N TYR A 124 -1.03 -23.31 -1.89
CA TYR A 124 -1.89 -23.68 -0.77
C TYR A 124 -3.21 -24.29 -1.22
N PRO A 125 -3.81 -25.21 -0.43
CA PRO A 125 -5.03 -25.93 -0.78
C PRO A 125 -6.18 -25.02 -1.26
N PRO A 126 -7.02 -25.49 -2.22
CA PRO A 126 -8.15 -24.72 -2.74
C PRO A 126 -9.09 -24.19 -1.65
N GLU A 127 -9.30 -24.95 -0.59
CA GLU A 127 -10.12 -24.53 0.55
C GLU A 127 -9.57 -23.27 1.24
N ILE A 128 -8.24 -23.17 1.39
CA ILE A 128 -7.59 -21.98 1.97
C ILE A 128 -7.76 -20.80 1.01
N ARG A 129 -7.65 -21.02 -0.30
CA ARG A 129 -7.89 -19.98 -1.30
C ARG A 129 -9.30 -19.42 -1.20
N THR A 130 -10.33 -20.26 -1.20
CA THR A 130 -11.72 -19.81 -1.07
C THR A 130 -11.96 -19.06 0.25
N ARG A 131 -11.32 -19.47 1.35
CA ARG A 131 -11.41 -18.75 2.62
C ARG A 131 -10.72 -17.39 2.58
N LEU A 132 -9.58 -17.28 1.90
CA LEU A 132 -8.90 -16.00 1.71
C LEU A 132 -9.71 -15.06 0.84
N GLU A 133 -10.29 -15.53 -0.27
CA GLU A 133 -11.17 -14.74 -1.13
C GLU A 133 -12.37 -14.20 -0.35
N ARG A 134 -13.05 -15.05 0.44
CA ARG A 134 -14.16 -14.62 1.31
C ARG A 134 -13.73 -13.60 2.37
N ALA A 135 -12.52 -13.76 2.93
CA ALA A 135 -11.99 -12.81 3.90
C ALA A 135 -11.61 -11.48 3.25
N ALA A 136 -11.17 -11.48 1.99
CA ALA A 136 -10.89 -10.26 1.23
C ALA A 136 -12.18 -9.49 1.00
N GLU A 137 -13.25 -10.19 0.64
CA GLU A 137 -14.57 -9.58 0.43
C GLU A 137 -15.15 -9.01 1.72
N ALA A 138 -15.07 -9.76 2.83
CA ALA A 138 -15.53 -9.26 4.13
C ALA A 138 -14.73 -8.03 4.60
N ALA A 139 -13.41 -8.01 4.35
CA ALA A 139 -12.57 -6.86 4.65
C ALA A 139 -12.95 -5.63 3.82
N PHE A 140 -13.32 -5.84 2.55
CA PHE A 140 -13.79 -4.77 1.69
C PHE A 140 -15.13 -4.21 2.14
N LEU A 141 -16.13 -5.06 2.38
CA LEU A 141 -17.44 -4.62 2.85
C LEU A 141 -17.34 -3.84 4.16
N LEU A 142 -16.44 -4.25 5.06
CA LEU A 142 -16.15 -3.49 6.28
C LEU A 142 -15.60 -2.09 5.98
N ASP A 143 -14.66 -1.97 5.04
CA ASP A 143 -14.08 -0.68 4.66
C ASP A 143 -15.13 0.23 3.97
N GLU A 144 -16.04 -0.32 3.15
CA GLU A 144 -17.15 0.41 2.51
C GLU A 144 -18.13 0.96 3.57
N GLU A 145 -18.64 0.11 4.45
CA GLU A 145 -19.56 0.51 5.52
C GLU A 145 -18.96 1.59 6.43
N MET A 146 -17.67 1.47 6.76
CA MET A 146 -16.98 2.47 7.56
C MET A 146 -16.82 3.80 6.83
N SER A 147 -16.73 3.78 5.49
CA SER A 147 -16.66 4.99 4.67
C SER A 147 -18.02 5.68 4.60
N GLU A 148 -19.12 4.93 4.45
CA GLU A 148 -20.49 5.49 4.53
C GLU A 148 -20.76 6.15 5.89
N ILE A 149 -20.42 5.47 6.99
CA ILE A 149 -20.56 6.03 8.35
C ILE A 149 -19.76 7.35 8.51
N ARG A 150 -18.59 7.44 7.88
CA ARG A 150 -17.77 8.66 7.91
C ARG A 150 -18.48 9.82 7.20
N GLU A 151 -19.06 9.60 6.03
CA GLU A 151 -19.79 10.63 5.28
C GLU A 151 -20.94 11.17 6.13
N GLU A 152 -21.75 10.30 6.73
CA GLU A 152 -22.84 10.69 7.62
C GLU A 152 -22.36 11.52 8.83
N ILE A 153 -21.25 11.12 9.46
CA ILE A 153 -20.67 11.86 10.58
C ILE A 153 -20.19 13.25 10.14
N GLN A 154 -19.56 13.36 8.97
CA GLN A 154 -19.08 14.64 8.45
C GLN A 154 -20.23 15.59 8.10
N GLU A 155 -21.29 15.08 7.48
CA GLU A 155 -22.51 15.85 7.19
C GLU A 155 -23.18 16.34 8.47
N ALA A 156 -23.34 15.45 9.46
CA ALA A 156 -23.91 15.82 10.76
C ALA A 156 -23.08 16.91 11.45
N GLN A 157 -21.75 16.76 11.50
CA GLN A 157 -20.86 17.77 12.08
C GLN A 157 -20.98 19.13 11.37
N LYS A 158 -21.06 19.13 10.04
CA LYS A 158 -21.24 20.35 9.23
C LYS A 158 -22.57 21.04 9.56
N TYR A 159 -23.66 20.29 9.58
CA TYR A 159 -24.99 20.78 9.95
C TYR A 159 -25.02 21.44 11.35
N TYR A 160 -24.42 20.80 12.35
CA TYR A 160 -24.33 21.37 13.70
C TYR A 160 -23.43 22.61 13.78
N SER A 161 -22.40 22.71 12.93
CA SER A 161 -21.52 23.87 12.86
C SER A 161 -22.21 25.08 12.22
N GLU A 162 -22.99 24.87 11.16
CA GLU A 162 -23.76 25.90 10.45
C GLU A 162 -24.88 26.46 11.35
N GLN A 163 -25.64 25.60 12.04
CA GLN A 163 -26.65 26.04 13.01
C GLN A 163 -26.10 26.85 14.20
N ARG A 164 -24.84 26.60 14.60
CA ARG A 164 -24.17 27.38 15.64
C ARG A 164 -23.69 28.74 15.14
N SER A 165 -23.42 28.86 13.84
CA SER A 165 -23.03 30.12 13.20
C SER A 165 -24.22 31.05 12.95
N GLU A 166 -25.40 30.50 12.63
CA GLU A 166 -26.64 31.29 12.43
C GLU A 166 -27.26 31.80 13.74
N LYS A 167 -26.87 31.23 14.89
CA LYS A 167 -27.33 31.64 16.24
C LYS A 167 -26.43 32.69 16.91
N ARG A 168 -25.43 33.24 16.22
CA ARG A 168 -24.57 34.34 16.67
C ARG A 168 -24.83 35.59 15.85
#